data_AF-A0A1B4LMY0-F1
#
_entry.id   AF-A0A1B4LMY0-F1
#
_cell.length_a   1.000
_cell.length_b   1.000
_cell.length_c   1.000
_cell.angle_alpha   90.00
_cell.angle_beta   90.00
_cell.angle_gamma   90.00
#
_symmetry.space_group_name_H-M   'P 1'
#
loop_
_entity.id
_entity.type
_entity.pdbx_description
1 polymer ?
#
loop_
_entity_poly.entity_id
_entity_poly.type
_entity_poly.pdbx_seq_one_letter_code
_entity_poly.pdbx_strand_id
1 'polypeptide(L)'
;MNRFPNASRLALSAAGLLLVAVTATAQTAQPSASAPAATTQARIHEADQSFINDGTKTVSTQRGAARIADSRTSDSQVKAFAQRVIADDEKIIQAMRAASPRGVDVPHNDPDTAVLDSIKTLRGAEFDKAYIEQVALAGQQKAISAFQAEIAAGRDTKLKEVARQALPILQKHYADAQKLAQRHHLASAQ
;
A
#
# COMPACT_ATOMS: atom_id res chain seq x y z
N MET A 1 -36.48 69.43 -21.07
CA MET A 1 -36.04 69.63 -22.47
C MET A 1 -36.73 68.59 -23.35
N ASN A 2 -37.74 69.01 -24.10
CA ASN A 2 -37.82 69.03 -25.58
C ASN A 2 -38.00 67.62 -26.21
N ARG A 3 -38.86 67.33 -27.18
CA ARG A 3 -40.18 67.75 -27.72
C ARG A 3 -40.64 66.53 -28.57
N PHE A 4 -41.94 66.43 -28.85
CA PHE A 4 -42.67 65.60 -29.85
C PHE A 4 -41.98 65.48 -31.25
N PRO A 5 -42.44 64.64 -32.24
CA PRO A 5 -43.77 64.04 -32.42
C PRO A 5 -43.87 62.63 -33.11
N ASN A 6 -45.14 62.25 -33.28
CA ASN A 6 -45.79 61.17 -34.02
C ASN A 6 -45.47 61.03 -35.54
N ALA A 7 -45.52 59.75 -35.96
CA ALA A 7 -46.30 59.17 -37.08
C ALA A 7 -45.83 59.23 -38.54
N SER A 8 -46.23 58.15 -39.23
CA SER A 8 -46.64 58.05 -40.65
C SER A 8 -45.50 58.00 -41.67
N ARG A 9 -45.51 57.21 -42.76
CA ARG A 9 -46.59 56.53 -43.50
C ARG A 9 -45.96 55.60 -44.56
N LEU A 10 -46.71 54.56 -44.92
CA LEU A 10 -46.86 53.87 -46.23
C LEU A 10 -45.77 54.04 -47.31
N ALA A 11 -45.37 52.93 -47.97
CA ALA A 11 -45.87 52.56 -49.31
C ALA A 11 -45.04 51.46 -50.03
N LEU A 12 -45.79 50.51 -50.59
CA LEU A 12 -45.68 49.83 -51.90
C LEU A 12 -44.33 49.27 -52.45
N SER A 13 -44.36 47.94 -52.63
CA SER A 13 -44.18 47.18 -53.88
C SER A 13 -42.97 47.34 -54.81
N ALA A 14 -42.48 46.15 -55.19
CA ALA A 14 -42.12 45.67 -56.54
C ALA A 14 -40.64 45.39 -56.85
N ALA A 15 -40.39 44.08 -57.06
CA ALA A 15 -39.50 43.38 -57.99
C ALA A 15 -38.28 44.10 -58.62
N GLY A 16 -37.12 43.44 -58.54
CA GLY A 16 -35.96 43.73 -59.40
C GLY A 16 -34.74 42.85 -59.15
N LEU A 17 -34.58 41.83 -60.01
CA LEU A 17 -33.36 41.24 -60.59
C LEU A 17 -32.00 41.23 -59.85
N LEU A 18 -31.39 40.02 -59.81
CA LEU A 18 -29.97 39.63 -59.87
C LEU A 18 -28.88 40.64 -59.48
N LEU A 19 -27.97 40.25 -58.57
CA LEU A 19 -26.59 39.84 -58.91
C LEU A 19 -25.85 39.31 -57.66
N VAL A 20 -24.99 38.32 -57.89
CA VAL A 20 -24.14 37.61 -56.92
C VAL A 20 -23.11 38.53 -56.26
N ALA A 21 -22.95 38.43 -54.94
CA ALA A 21 -21.75 38.89 -54.24
C ALA A 21 -21.42 37.98 -53.04
N VAL A 22 -20.21 37.45 -53.07
CA VAL A 22 -19.51 36.63 -52.08
C VAL A 22 -19.61 37.22 -50.67
N THR A 23 -19.98 36.39 -49.69
CA THR A 23 -19.77 36.71 -48.26
C THR A 23 -18.98 35.60 -47.59
N ALA A 24 -17.79 35.98 -47.13
CA ALA A 24 -16.91 35.18 -46.30
C ALA A 24 -17.60 34.88 -44.96
N THR A 25 -17.62 33.61 -44.54
CA THR A 25 -18.07 33.22 -43.20
C THR A 25 -16.93 33.41 -42.21
N ALA A 26 -16.99 34.49 -41.43
CA ALA A 26 -16.22 34.62 -40.20
C ALA A 26 -16.81 33.65 -39.16
N GLN A 27 -16.14 32.51 -38.93
CA GLN A 27 -16.46 31.59 -37.83
C GLN A 27 -15.95 32.19 -36.52
N THR A 28 -16.87 32.59 -35.65
CA THR A 28 -16.58 32.89 -34.25
C THR A 28 -16.27 31.58 -33.53
N ALA A 29 -15.01 31.41 -33.10
CA ALA A 29 -14.59 30.29 -32.27
C ALA A 29 -15.24 30.39 -30.88
N GLN A 30 -16.07 29.41 -30.55
CA GLN A 30 -16.70 29.26 -29.25
C GLN A 30 -15.66 28.75 -28.24
N PRO A 31 -15.45 29.38 -27.08
CA PRO A 31 -14.50 28.88 -26.08
C PRO A 31 -15.01 27.56 -25.52
N SER A 32 -14.31 26.47 -25.83
CA SER A 32 -14.59 25.15 -25.26
C SER A 32 -14.34 25.21 -23.75
N ALA A 33 -15.41 25.05 -22.97
CA ALA A 33 -15.32 24.88 -21.53
C ALA A 33 -14.41 23.68 -21.22
N SER A 34 -13.29 23.93 -20.54
CA SER A 34 -12.42 22.88 -20.03
C SER A 34 -13.19 22.08 -18.98
N ALA A 35 -13.47 20.81 -19.28
CA ALA A 35 -13.98 19.89 -18.27
C ALA A 35 -12.99 19.82 -17.09
N PRO A 36 -13.46 19.69 -15.84
CA PRO A 36 -12.56 19.52 -14.70
C PRO A 36 -11.75 18.25 -14.94
N ALA A 37 -10.42 18.35 -14.89
CA ALA A 37 -9.55 17.19 -14.88
C ALA A 37 -9.95 16.36 -13.65
N ALA A 38 -10.61 15.22 -13.89
CA ALA A 38 -10.75 14.20 -12.86
C ALA A 38 -9.33 13.90 -12.38
N THR A 39 -9.06 14.20 -11.11
CA THR A 39 -7.84 13.74 -10.45
C THR A 39 -7.89 12.21 -10.48
N THR A 40 -7.24 11.62 -11.50
CA THR A 40 -6.88 10.21 -11.50
C THR A 40 -6.04 10.02 -10.24
N GLN A 41 -6.65 9.49 -9.19
CA GLN A 41 -5.93 9.01 -8.02
C GLN A 41 -4.91 8.03 -8.59
N ALA A 42 -3.62 8.41 -8.53
CA ALA A 42 -2.56 7.65 -9.17
C ALA A 42 -2.60 6.24 -8.59
N ARG A 43 -3.11 5.29 -9.38
CA ARG A 43 -3.21 3.90 -8.97
C ARG A 43 -1.77 3.40 -8.82
N ILE A 44 -1.40 3.04 -7.59
CA ILE A 44 -0.08 2.51 -7.28
C ILE A 44 0.15 1.22 -8.09
N HIS A 45 1.41 0.88 -8.37
CA HIS A 45 1.74 -0.34 -9.10
C HIS A 45 1.27 -1.57 -8.31
N GLU A 46 0.86 -2.63 -9.01
CA GLU A 46 0.30 -3.83 -8.37
C GLU A 46 1.29 -4.50 -7.40
N ALA A 47 2.58 -4.55 -7.77
CA ALA A 47 3.62 -5.08 -6.87
C ALA A 47 3.75 -4.25 -5.58
N ASP A 48 3.73 -2.93 -5.70
CA ASP A 48 3.80 -2.01 -4.54
C ASP A 48 2.56 -2.19 -3.64
N GLN A 49 1.38 -2.37 -4.24
CA GLN A 49 0.14 -2.61 -3.50
C GLN A 49 0.17 -3.96 -2.77
N SER A 50 0.61 -5.02 -3.44
CA SER A 50 0.78 -6.35 -2.83
C SER A 50 1.81 -6.28 -1.72
N PHE A 51 2.94 -5.58 -1.91
CA PHE A 51 3.93 -5.40 -0.86
C PHE A 51 3.40 -4.64 0.35
N ILE A 52 2.66 -3.55 0.15
CA ILE A 52 2.02 -2.82 1.26
C ILE A 52 1.10 -3.76 2.04
N ASN A 53 0.29 -4.58 1.36
CA ASN A 53 -0.65 -5.48 2.01
C ASN A 53 0.09 -6.65 2.71
N ASP A 54 0.84 -7.43 1.94
CA ASP A 54 1.45 -8.68 2.38
C ASP A 54 2.67 -8.44 3.29
N GLY A 55 3.50 -7.45 2.97
CA GLY A 55 4.65 -7.04 3.78
C GLY A 55 4.20 -6.51 5.14
N THR A 56 3.19 -5.64 5.17
CA THR A 56 2.67 -5.11 6.45
C THR A 56 1.99 -6.21 7.26
N LYS A 57 1.20 -7.08 6.61
CA LYS A 57 0.51 -8.19 7.27
C LYS A 57 1.50 -9.18 7.88
N THR A 58 2.53 -9.60 7.13
CA THR A 58 3.54 -10.55 7.61
C THR A 58 4.32 -9.99 8.81
N VAL A 59 4.87 -8.78 8.70
CA VAL A 59 5.63 -8.14 9.79
C VAL A 59 4.74 -7.83 11.00
N SER A 60 3.47 -7.43 10.78
CA SER A 60 2.52 -7.23 11.89
C SER A 60 2.19 -8.55 12.61
N THR A 61 2.06 -9.65 11.86
CA THR A 61 1.82 -10.99 12.42
C THR A 61 3.00 -11.43 13.28
N GLN A 62 4.22 -11.24 12.79
CA GLN A 62 5.44 -11.61 13.51
C GLN A 62 5.59 -10.82 14.80
N ARG A 63 5.43 -9.49 14.75
CA ARG A 63 5.39 -8.64 15.94
C ARG A 63 4.31 -9.07 16.94
N GLY A 64 3.10 -9.36 16.46
CA GLY A 64 1.98 -9.81 17.30
C GLY A 64 2.26 -11.14 17.99
N ALA A 65 2.74 -12.13 17.23
CA ALA A 65 3.11 -13.44 17.75
C ALA A 65 4.30 -13.37 18.71
N ALA A 66 5.29 -12.51 18.43
CA ALA A 66 6.42 -12.29 19.30
C ALA A 66 5.99 -11.67 20.65
N ARG A 67 5.01 -10.76 20.68
CA ARG A 67 4.41 -10.27 21.94
C ARG A 67 3.75 -11.39 22.73
N ILE A 68 3.05 -12.30 22.05
CA ILE A 68 2.51 -13.50 22.70
C ILE A 68 3.65 -14.33 23.29
N ALA A 69 4.71 -14.58 22.52
CA ALA A 69 5.86 -15.35 22.96
C ALA A 69 6.57 -14.75 24.19
N ASP A 70 6.83 -13.44 24.20
CA ASP A 70 7.47 -12.75 25.33
C ASP A 70 6.72 -12.93 26.66
N SER A 71 5.39 -13.06 26.58
CA SER A 71 4.50 -13.29 27.74
C SER A 71 4.24 -14.76 28.08
N ARG A 72 4.40 -15.68 27.12
CA ARG A 72 3.98 -17.09 27.26
C ARG A 72 5.13 -18.07 27.43
N THR A 73 6.29 -17.80 26.83
CA THR A 73 7.42 -18.72 26.91
C THR A 73 8.12 -18.60 28.26
N SER A 74 8.67 -19.72 28.71
CA SER A 74 9.64 -19.76 29.81
C SER A 74 11.08 -19.94 29.32
N ASP A 75 11.27 -20.19 28.02
CA ASP A 75 12.59 -20.33 27.41
C ASP A 75 13.20 -18.94 27.19
N SER A 76 14.32 -18.68 27.87
CA SER A 76 15.03 -17.40 27.81
C SER A 76 15.48 -17.01 26.39
N GLN A 77 15.77 -17.99 25.53
CA GLN A 77 16.22 -17.74 24.17
C GLN A 77 15.05 -17.50 23.21
N VAL A 78 13.91 -18.21 23.37
CA VAL A 78 12.66 -17.87 22.68
C VAL A 78 12.24 -16.44 23.04
N LYS A 79 12.32 -16.08 24.33
CA LYS A 79 12.01 -14.73 24.81
C LYS A 79 12.94 -13.67 24.21
N ALA A 80 14.26 -13.89 24.24
CA ALA A 80 15.23 -12.97 23.67
C ALA A 80 15.06 -12.82 22.15
N PHE A 81 14.71 -13.89 21.44
CA PHE A 81 14.36 -13.83 20.02
C PHE A 81 13.12 -12.97 19.79
N ALA A 82 12.03 -13.24 20.52
CA ALA A 82 10.78 -12.51 20.42
C ALA A 82 10.96 -11.00 20.66
N GLN A 83 11.74 -10.61 21.67
CA GLN A 83 12.01 -9.20 21.97
C GLN A 83 12.73 -8.47 20.83
N ARG A 84 13.67 -9.13 20.15
CA ARG A 84 14.34 -8.56 18.96
C ARG A 84 13.35 -8.38 17.81
N VAL A 85 12.54 -9.41 17.52
CA VAL A 85 11.50 -9.35 16.48
C VAL A 85 10.52 -8.21 16.75
N ILE A 86 10.04 -8.04 17.99
CA ILE A 86 9.13 -6.93 18.34
C ILE A 86 9.75 -5.57 18.01
N ALA A 87 11.00 -5.35 18.40
CA ALA A 87 11.68 -4.06 18.25
C ALA A 87 12.01 -3.75 16.78
N ASP A 88 12.43 -4.75 16.02
CA ASP A 88 12.82 -4.59 14.62
C ASP A 88 11.58 -4.46 13.71
N ASP A 89 10.56 -5.30 13.91
CA ASP A 89 9.32 -5.25 13.12
C ASP A 89 8.56 -3.94 13.32
N GLU A 90 8.59 -3.37 14.53
CA GLU A 90 8.03 -2.03 14.77
C GLU A 90 8.70 -0.97 13.89
N LYS A 91 10.04 -0.99 13.79
CA LYS A 91 10.79 -0.05 12.95
C LYS A 91 10.48 -0.27 11.48
N ILE A 92 10.38 -1.51 11.03
CA ILE A 92 10.04 -1.85 9.65
C ILE A 92 8.64 -1.32 9.31
N ILE A 93 7.65 -1.54 10.16
CA ILE A 93 6.27 -1.04 9.95
C ILE A 93 6.24 0.49 9.89
N GLN A 94 6.99 1.18 10.77
CA GLN A 94 7.11 2.64 10.74
C GLN A 94 7.73 3.13 9.43
N ALA A 95 8.79 2.47 8.96
CA ALA A 95 9.46 2.79 7.71
C ALA A 95 8.56 2.56 6.48
N MET A 96 7.82 1.44 6.44
CA MET A 96 6.85 1.16 5.38
C MET A 96 5.79 2.26 5.31
N ARG A 97 5.22 2.67 6.44
CA ARG A 97 4.23 3.75 6.49
C ARG A 97 4.79 5.08 5.99
N ALA A 98 6.03 5.41 6.37
CA ALA A 98 6.67 6.64 5.93
C ALA A 98 6.99 6.63 4.42
N ALA A 99 7.21 5.44 3.85
CA ALA A 99 7.47 5.26 2.42
C ALA A 99 6.18 5.24 1.59
N SER A 100 5.06 4.76 2.13
CA SER A 100 3.82 4.59 1.38
C SER A 100 3.25 5.90 0.82
N PRO A 101 2.74 5.90 -0.42
CA PRO A 101 2.14 7.07 -1.03
C PRO A 101 0.93 7.60 -0.27
N ARG A 102 0.73 8.93 -0.30
CA ARG A 102 -0.45 9.57 0.30
C ARG A 102 -1.73 9.01 -0.34
N GLY A 103 -2.67 8.60 0.50
CA GLY A 103 -3.96 8.03 0.07
C GLY A 103 -3.97 6.51 -0.11
N VAL A 104 -2.84 5.84 0.14
CA VAL A 104 -2.80 4.38 0.33
C VAL A 104 -2.87 4.11 1.83
N ASP A 105 -3.86 3.33 2.25
CA ASP A 105 -3.96 2.92 3.65
C ASP A 105 -2.91 1.83 3.91
N VAL A 106 -2.07 2.06 4.91
CA VAL A 106 -1.13 1.06 5.42
C VAL A 106 -1.62 0.70 6.80
N PRO A 107 -2.31 -0.44 6.95
CA PRO A 107 -2.90 -0.80 8.21
C PRO A 107 -1.85 -0.81 9.32
N HIS A 108 -2.08 -0.05 10.40
CA HIS A 108 -1.16 0.02 11.54
C HIS A 108 -0.91 -1.36 12.18
N ASN A 109 -1.92 -2.22 12.09
CA ASN A 109 -2.03 -3.41 12.90
C ASN A 109 -3.00 -4.39 12.25
N ASP A 110 -2.63 -4.93 11.09
CA ASP A 110 -3.39 -5.99 10.41
C ASP A 110 -2.61 -7.31 10.42
N PRO A 111 -2.44 -7.95 11.59
CA PRO A 111 -1.83 -9.27 11.65
C PRO A 111 -2.79 -10.33 11.10
N ASP A 112 -2.24 -11.46 10.67
CA ASP A 112 -3.00 -12.68 10.45
C ASP A 112 -3.52 -13.23 11.78
N THR A 113 -4.77 -12.91 12.10
CA THR A 113 -5.39 -13.33 13.37
C THR A 113 -5.50 -14.84 13.49
N ALA A 114 -5.58 -15.59 12.39
CA ALA A 114 -5.63 -17.05 12.44
C ALA A 114 -4.32 -17.64 12.98
N VAL A 115 -3.17 -17.06 12.59
CA VAL A 115 -1.85 -17.45 13.12
C VAL A 115 -1.72 -17.07 14.59
N LEU A 116 -2.19 -15.89 15.00
CA LEU A 116 -2.16 -15.49 16.41
C LEU A 116 -3.05 -16.41 17.26
N ASP A 117 -4.21 -16.77 16.74
CA ASP A 117 -5.20 -17.60 17.41
C ASP A 117 -4.75 -19.06 17.54
N SER A 118 -4.01 -19.59 16.56
CA SER A 118 -3.46 -20.95 16.63
C SER A 118 -2.43 -21.11 17.76
N ILE A 119 -1.65 -20.07 18.04
CA ILE A 119 -0.60 -20.13 19.09
C ILE A 119 -1.09 -19.63 20.45
N LYS A 120 -2.09 -18.74 20.52
CA LYS A 120 -2.49 -18.11 21.80
C LYS A 120 -3.06 -19.09 22.82
N THR A 121 -3.58 -20.24 22.40
CA THR A 121 -4.15 -21.25 23.30
C THR A 121 -3.10 -22.21 23.85
N LEU A 122 -1.95 -22.34 23.18
CA LEU A 122 -0.87 -23.27 23.52
C LEU A 122 -0.03 -22.78 24.71
N ARG A 123 0.62 -23.71 25.42
CA ARG A 123 1.47 -23.42 26.59
C ARG A 123 2.75 -24.27 26.57
N GLY A 124 3.76 -23.82 27.32
CA GLY A 124 5.00 -24.56 27.52
C GLY A 124 5.68 -24.96 26.20
N ALA A 125 6.22 -26.18 26.15
CA ALA A 125 6.95 -26.67 24.98
C ALA A 125 6.10 -26.73 23.71
N GLU A 126 4.79 -26.98 23.81
CA GLU A 126 3.89 -26.97 22.65
C GLU A 126 3.77 -25.56 22.06
N PHE A 127 3.70 -24.53 22.91
CA PHE A 127 3.72 -23.14 22.48
C PHE A 127 5.03 -22.80 21.78
N ASP A 128 6.17 -23.12 22.40
CA ASP A 128 7.49 -22.80 21.84
C ASP A 128 7.67 -23.45 20.47
N LYS A 129 7.30 -24.73 20.35
CA LYS A 129 7.32 -25.45 19.06
C LYS A 129 6.47 -24.76 18.00
N ALA A 130 5.20 -24.48 18.30
CA ALA A 130 4.29 -23.89 17.33
C ALA A 130 4.74 -22.47 16.92
N TYR A 131 5.23 -21.67 17.87
CA TYR A 131 5.79 -20.35 17.58
C TYR A 131 7.01 -20.44 16.64
N ILE A 132 7.94 -21.36 16.90
CA ILE A 132 9.14 -21.53 16.08
C ILE A 132 8.77 -21.97 14.66
N GLU A 133 7.94 -23.01 14.53
CA GLU A 133 7.58 -23.58 13.22
C GLU A 133 6.71 -22.61 12.39
N GLN A 134 5.63 -22.09 12.96
CA GLN A 134 4.62 -21.35 12.21
C GLN A 134 5.03 -19.88 11.98
N VAL A 135 5.72 -19.27 12.93
CA VAL A 135 6.00 -17.82 12.90
C VAL A 135 7.47 -17.56 12.62
N ALA A 136 8.37 -18.12 13.42
CA ALA A 136 9.80 -17.80 13.33
C ALA A 136 10.44 -18.35 12.05
N LEU A 137 9.97 -19.50 11.55
CA LEU A 137 10.41 -20.09 10.28
C LEU A 137 9.45 -19.76 9.14
N ALA A 138 8.26 -20.35 9.11
CA ALA A 138 7.35 -20.23 7.97
C ALA A 138 6.85 -18.80 7.74
N GLY A 139 6.48 -18.10 8.82
CA GLY A 139 6.11 -16.68 8.77
C GLY A 139 7.25 -15.80 8.26
N GLN A 140 8.48 -16.06 8.72
CA GLN A 140 9.63 -15.28 8.29
C GLN A 140 10.02 -15.51 6.84
N GLN A 141 9.89 -16.73 6.34
CA GLN A 141 10.12 -17.02 4.93
C GLN A 141 9.11 -16.29 4.02
N LYS A 142 7.84 -16.18 4.46
CA LYS A 142 6.82 -15.37 3.77
C LYS A 142 7.19 -13.88 3.77
N ALA A 143 7.65 -13.34 4.90
CA ALA A 143 8.11 -11.96 4.98
C ALA A 143 9.30 -11.72 4.02
N ILE A 144 10.33 -12.57 4.06
CA ILE A 144 11.47 -12.49 3.13
C ILE A 144 10.99 -12.50 1.67
N SER A 145 10.07 -13.39 1.31
CA SER A 145 9.53 -13.49 -0.05
C SER A 145 8.79 -12.20 -0.47
N ALA A 146 7.96 -11.62 0.40
CA ALA A 146 7.24 -10.38 0.09
C ALA A 146 8.21 -9.21 -0.13
N PHE A 147 9.25 -9.11 0.70
CA PHE A 147 10.26 -8.06 0.59
C PHE A 147 11.14 -8.24 -0.65
N GLN A 148 11.51 -9.47 -1.01
CA GLN A 148 12.22 -9.75 -2.26
C GLN A 148 11.38 -9.43 -3.50
N ALA A 149 10.08 -9.73 -3.48
CA ALA A 149 9.17 -9.43 -4.57
C ALA A 149 9.09 -7.91 -4.83
N GLU A 150 9.01 -7.09 -3.79
CA GLU A 150 9.04 -5.62 -3.91
C GLU A 150 10.36 -5.12 -4.51
N ILE A 151 11.49 -5.64 -4.03
CA ILE A 151 12.80 -5.25 -4.56
C ILE A 151 12.89 -5.54 -6.07
N ALA A 152 12.36 -6.69 -6.51
CA ALA A 152 12.40 -7.12 -7.89
C ALA A 152 11.40 -6.38 -8.78
N ALA A 153 10.13 -6.30 -8.38
CA ALA A 153 9.01 -5.91 -9.23
C ALA A 153 8.36 -4.57 -8.86
N GLY A 154 8.67 -4.02 -7.68
CA GLY A 154 8.16 -2.72 -7.23
C GLY A 154 8.62 -1.57 -8.12
N ARG A 155 7.84 -0.50 -8.13
CA ARG A 155 8.10 0.77 -8.85
C ARG A 155 8.26 1.95 -7.91
N ASP A 156 7.68 1.92 -6.71
CA ASP A 156 7.88 2.98 -5.73
C ASP A 156 9.30 2.91 -5.13
N THR A 157 10.12 3.91 -5.46
CA THR A 157 11.52 3.94 -5.02
C THR A 157 11.69 3.89 -3.49
N LYS A 158 10.75 4.43 -2.71
CA LYS A 158 10.84 4.44 -1.25
C LYS A 158 10.46 3.09 -0.67
N LEU A 159 9.42 2.44 -1.18
CA LEU A 159 9.05 1.08 -0.76
C LEU A 159 10.15 0.08 -1.07
N LYS A 160 10.76 0.16 -2.25
CA LYS A 160 11.93 -0.65 -2.59
C LYS A 160 13.11 -0.42 -1.65
N GLU A 161 13.36 0.83 -1.25
CA GLU A 161 14.44 1.13 -0.33
C GLU A 161 14.17 0.57 1.07
N VAL A 162 12.96 0.73 1.59
CA VAL A 162 12.53 0.09 2.85
C VAL A 162 12.70 -1.43 2.75
N ALA A 163 12.28 -2.02 1.63
CA ALA A 163 12.40 -3.46 1.44
C ALA A 163 13.88 -3.92 1.46
N ARG A 164 14.77 -3.18 0.79
CA ARG A 164 16.23 -3.47 0.79
C ARG A 164 16.86 -3.35 2.18
N GLN A 165 16.46 -2.35 2.95
CA GLN A 165 17.00 -2.13 4.30
C GLN A 165 16.50 -3.17 5.31
N ALA A 166 15.25 -3.61 5.17
CA ALA A 166 14.65 -4.62 6.05
C ALA A 166 15.09 -6.05 5.71
N LEU A 167 15.36 -6.38 4.45
CA LEU A 167 15.72 -7.73 4.03
C LEU A 167 16.86 -8.39 4.84
N PRO A 168 18.01 -7.73 5.12
CA PRO A 168 19.06 -8.34 5.93
C PRO A 168 18.63 -8.60 7.38
N ILE A 169 17.73 -7.77 7.94
CA ILE A 169 17.17 -7.98 9.28
C ILE A 169 16.30 -9.24 9.27
N LEU A 170 15.43 -9.37 8.26
CA LEU A 170 14.54 -10.52 8.13
C LEU A 170 15.33 -11.83 7.94
N GLN A 171 16.34 -11.81 7.08
CA GLN A 171 17.26 -12.93 6.88
C GLN A 171 17.99 -13.31 8.18
N LYS A 172 18.39 -12.31 8.98
CA LYS A 172 18.99 -12.55 10.28
C LYS A 172 18.02 -13.22 11.26
N HIS A 173 16.76 -12.77 11.36
CA HIS A 173 15.84 -13.47 12.27
C HIS A 173 15.54 -14.88 11.76
N TYR A 174 15.51 -15.13 10.45
CA TYR A 174 15.35 -16.50 9.93
C TYR A 174 16.51 -17.41 10.36
N ALA A 175 17.76 -16.93 10.23
CA ALA A 175 18.92 -17.67 10.69
C ALA A 175 18.92 -17.91 12.21
N ASP A 176 18.49 -16.91 13.00
CA ASP A 176 18.32 -17.07 14.45
C ASP A 176 17.20 -18.08 14.77
N ALA A 177 16.11 -18.09 14.00
CA ALA A 177 15.00 -19.03 14.14
C ALA A 177 15.40 -20.48 13.78
N GLN A 178 16.27 -20.68 12.79
CA GLN A 178 16.82 -21.99 12.48
C GLN A 178 17.68 -22.54 13.63
N LYS A 179 18.51 -21.70 14.25
CA LYS A 179 19.28 -22.07 15.46
C LYS A 179 18.35 -22.40 16.63
N LEU A 180 17.28 -21.63 16.79
CA LEU A 180 16.24 -21.87 17.77
C LEU A 180 15.57 -23.25 17.54
N ALA A 181 15.17 -23.55 16.31
CA ALA A 181 14.59 -24.85 15.94
C ALA A 181 15.54 -26.02 16.23
N GLN A 182 16.83 -25.90 15.91
CA GLN A 182 17.82 -26.93 16.19
C GLN A 182 17.95 -27.26 17.69
N ARG A 183 17.96 -26.24 18.55
CA ARG A 183 17.95 -26.46 20.02
C ARG A 183 16.63 -27.04 20.51
N HIS A 184 15.55 -26.70 19.81
CA HIS A 184 14.21 -27.30 19.85
C HIS A 184 14.15 -28.80 19.54
N HIS A 185 15.20 -29.38 18.94
CA HIS A 185 15.13 -30.66 18.22
C HIS A 185 14.02 -30.68 17.16
N LEU A 186 13.67 -29.51 16.63
CA LEU A 186 12.71 -29.35 15.56
C LEU A 186 13.43 -29.45 14.22
N ALA A 187 12.75 -30.00 13.22
CA ALA A 187 13.28 -30.00 11.86
C ALA A 187 13.53 -28.54 11.44
N SER A 188 14.75 -28.25 11.00
CA SER A 188 15.01 -26.98 10.32
C SER A 188 14.19 -27.02 9.03
N ALA A 189 13.26 -26.07 8.83
CA ALA A 189 12.60 -25.92 7.55
C ALA A 189 13.69 -25.74 6.47
N GLN A 190 13.69 -26.63 5.48
CA GLN A 190 14.61 -26.59 4.34
C GLN A 190 14.22 -25.49 3.37
#